data_AF-A0A841R8V8-F1
#
_entry.id   AF-A0A841R8V8-F1
#
_cell.length_a   1.000
_cell.length_b   1.000
_cell.length_c   1.000
_cell.angle_alpha   90.00
_cell.angle_beta   90.00
_cell.angle_gamma   90.00
#
_symmetry.space_group_name_H-M   'P 1'
#
loop_
_entity.id
_entity.type
_entity.pdbx_description
1 polymer ?
#
loop_
_entity_poly.entity_id
_entity_poly.type
_entity_poly.pdbx_seq_one_letter_code
_entity_poly.pdbx_strand_id
1 'polypeptide(L)'
;MIKHEIIVIGGGPAGITLAKMLGKRVAVVRPEKASMIYCALPYAIEGIISHGDTLKSDNLVTGSGASLIRDTVAEVDWDNKILRMESGEEYGYEKLIIATGAVPFIPPIPGRDLKGVMGFKTEKDLAVVNHIVSTGLDRAVVVGAGAIGIELAQALNHRGVEVELVDLEDSVLPNLIDRDMQDLLYKELDGQGVKIHLGVKVTEVKGTEEAEGVILDNGDVLPATLVVFAVGAVAEVSLFKDTALKMDRGGIIVNDKMETNLDNVYAVGDCTQFTSGITGEVTPGKLATNAVPMAKVLGFNLKGQDRRYPGFFNGAATKVGTFFVGGTGLSEKAALKAGFDVVSGYSAVTTKFPIIPGAENKQMKLVADRKTHRVLGAQIISKEPVVGRIDLLTYAIQKESTVEDLSALSYASQPHQSFYPAANIVVLAAEDIRKKLA
;
A
#
# COMPACT_ATOMS: atom_id res chain seq x y z
N MET A 1 29.28 19.25 -17.72
CA MET A 1 28.11 18.99 -16.85
C MET A 1 26.86 19.33 -17.62
N ILE A 2 25.96 18.37 -17.81
CA ILE A 2 24.66 18.60 -18.45
C ILE A 2 23.75 19.25 -17.41
N LYS A 3 23.00 20.29 -17.80
CA LYS A 3 22.04 20.97 -16.92
C LYS A 3 20.61 20.68 -17.38
N HIS A 4 19.77 20.25 -16.45
CA HIS A 4 18.35 20.00 -16.66
C HIS A 4 17.50 21.04 -15.94
N GLU A 5 16.33 21.36 -16.49
CA GLU A 5 15.37 22.21 -15.78
C GLU A 5 14.87 21.50 -14.51
N ILE A 6 14.42 20.25 -14.67
CA ILE A 6 13.89 19.44 -13.57
C ILE A 6 14.56 18.07 -13.59
N ILE A 7 15.11 17.64 -12.47
CA ILE A 7 15.53 16.25 -12.27
C ILE A 7 14.61 15.58 -11.26
N VAL A 8 14.17 14.35 -11.57
CA VAL A 8 13.40 13.49 -10.68
C VAL A 8 14.26 12.30 -10.27
N ILE A 9 14.53 12.13 -8.98
CA ILE A 9 15.21 10.96 -8.44
C ILE A 9 14.15 9.87 -8.17
N GLY A 10 14.16 8.82 -8.97
CA GLY A 10 13.24 7.68 -8.86
C GLY A 10 12.23 7.64 -9.99
N GLY A 11 12.21 6.53 -10.72
CA GLY A 11 11.30 6.31 -11.85
C GLY A 11 10.08 5.45 -11.53
N GLY A 12 9.63 5.42 -10.27
CA GLY A 12 8.40 4.72 -9.87
C GLY A 12 7.11 5.41 -10.36
N PRO A 13 5.92 5.04 -9.83
CA PRO A 13 4.63 5.61 -10.25
C PRO A 13 4.59 7.15 -10.22
N ALA A 14 5.14 7.77 -9.17
CA ALA A 14 5.20 9.22 -9.04
C ALA A 14 6.12 9.87 -10.09
N GLY A 15 7.34 9.35 -10.27
CA GLY A 15 8.29 9.88 -11.26
C GLY A 15 7.81 9.72 -12.70
N ILE A 16 7.22 8.57 -13.05
CA ILE A 16 6.58 8.37 -14.37
C ILE A 16 5.44 9.37 -14.58
N THR A 17 4.63 9.63 -13.55
CA THR A 17 3.53 10.60 -13.64
C THR A 17 4.06 12.00 -13.94
N LEU A 18 5.10 12.45 -13.24
CA LEU A 18 5.75 13.74 -13.46
C LEU A 18 6.37 13.83 -14.86
N ALA A 19 7.08 12.80 -15.30
CA ALA A 19 7.65 12.74 -16.66
C ALA A 19 6.57 12.87 -17.74
N LYS A 20 5.43 12.19 -17.60
CA LYS A 20 4.30 12.31 -18.53
C LYS A 20 3.68 13.70 -18.53
N MET A 21 3.58 14.33 -17.37
CA MET A 21 2.97 15.65 -17.25
C MET A 21 3.89 16.76 -17.77
N LEU A 22 5.20 16.68 -17.52
CA LEU A 22 6.14 17.78 -17.77
C LEU A 22 6.99 17.58 -19.03
N GLY A 23 7.06 16.37 -19.57
CA GLY A 23 7.70 16.06 -20.84
C GLY A 23 9.19 16.42 -20.87
N LYS A 24 9.62 17.10 -21.94
CA LYS A 24 11.02 17.50 -22.20
C LYS A 24 11.70 18.31 -21.09
N ARG A 25 10.95 18.86 -20.15
CA ARG A 25 11.48 19.62 -18.99
C ARG A 25 12.13 18.72 -17.94
N VAL A 26 11.85 17.42 -17.97
CA VAL A 26 12.22 16.46 -16.93
C VAL A 26 13.29 15.49 -17.42
N ALA A 27 14.30 15.25 -16.59
CA ALA A 27 15.10 14.03 -16.61
C ALA A 27 14.75 13.16 -15.41
N VAL A 28 14.47 11.88 -15.63
CA VAL A 28 14.24 10.89 -14.57
C VAL A 28 15.52 10.09 -14.36
N VAL A 29 15.98 9.98 -13.12
CA VAL A 29 17.12 9.16 -12.72
C VAL A 29 16.62 7.87 -12.09
N ARG A 30 17.04 6.72 -12.63
CA ARG A 30 16.84 5.41 -11.99
C ARG A 30 17.88 4.39 -12.48
N PRO A 31 18.41 3.52 -11.62
CA PRO A 31 19.38 2.50 -12.03
C PRO A 31 18.72 1.29 -12.71
N GLU A 32 17.46 0.98 -12.42
CA GLU A 32 16.82 -0.27 -12.85
C GLU A 32 16.54 -0.28 -14.36
N LYS A 33 16.77 -1.40 -15.05
CA LYS A 33 16.53 -1.52 -16.50
C LYS A 33 15.07 -1.35 -16.91
N ALA A 34 14.13 -1.53 -15.98
CA ALA A 34 12.71 -1.28 -16.18
C ALA A 34 12.08 -0.84 -14.85
N SER A 35 10.91 -0.20 -14.93
CA SER A 35 10.07 -0.04 -13.74
C SER A 35 9.12 -1.22 -13.58
N MET A 36 8.61 -1.42 -12.37
CA MET A 36 7.73 -2.55 -12.07
C MET A 36 6.27 -2.13 -11.86
N ILE A 37 5.37 -3.08 -12.09
CA ILE A 37 4.05 -3.13 -11.49
C ILE A 37 4.20 -3.90 -10.16
N TYR A 38 4.56 -3.18 -9.09
CA TYR A 38 4.89 -3.79 -7.78
C TYR A 38 3.76 -4.65 -7.20
N CYS A 39 2.50 -4.23 -7.38
CA CYS A 39 1.34 -5.01 -6.94
C CYS A 39 1.08 -6.28 -7.77
N ALA A 40 1.76 -6.45 -8.91
CA ALA A 40 1.62 -7.63 -9.75
C ALA A 40 2.61 -8.75 -9.37
N LEU A 41 3.64 -8.45 -8.56
CA LEU A 41 4.71 -9.39 -8.26
C LEU A 41 4.23 -10.70 -7.59
N PRO A 42 3.29 -10.68 -6.62
CA PRO A 42 2.77 -11.93 -6.04
C PRO A 42 2.08 -12.82 -7.09
N TYR A 43 1.35 -12.24 -8.04
CA TYR A 43 0.68 -12.99 -9.11
C TYR A 43 1.66 -13.62 -10.11
N ALA A 44 2.87 -13.05 -10.25
CA ALA A 44 3.94 -13.66 -11.02
C ALA A 44 4.56 -14.86 -10.28
N ILE A 45 4.62 -14.83 -8.94
CA ILE A 45 5.03 -15.98 -8.12
C ILE A 45 3.97 -17.09 -8.20
N GLU A 46 2.70 -16.72 -8.09
CA GLU A 46 1.56 -17.65 -8.20
C GLU A 46 1.53 -18.35 -9.57
N GLY A 47 2.04 -17.68 -10.61
CA GLY A 47 2.08 -18.18 -11.98
C GLY A 47 0.86 -17.77 -12.83
N ILE A 48 0.05 -16.83 -12.35
CA ILE A 48 -1.10 -16.27 -13.10
C ILE A 48 -0.62 -15.39 -14.26
N ILE A 49 0.49 -14.69 -14.05
CA ILE A 49 1.15 -13.85 -15.07
C ILE A 49 2.64 -14.20 -15.15
N SER A 50 3.29 -13.82 -16.23
CA SER A 50 4.74 -13.99 -16.36
C SER A 50 5.52 -12.90 -15.61
N HIS A 51 6.80 -13.16 -15.34
CA HIS A 51 7.73 -12.12 -14.84
C HIS A 51 7.73 -10.89 -15.77
N GLY A 52 7.72 -11.10 -17.09
CA GLY A 52 7.74 -10.03 -18.07
C GLY A 52 6.53 -9.09 -18.00
N ASP A 53 5.36 -9.61 -17.63
CA ASP A 53 4.12 -8.81 -17.48
C ASP A 53 4.20 -7.80 -16.33
N THR A 54 5.12 -8.01 -15.39
CA THR A 54 5.36 -7.09 -14.28
C THR A 54 6.25 -5.90 -14.69
N LEU A 55 6.91 -5.96 -15.85
CA LEU A 55 7.83 -4.93 -16.32
C LEU A 55 7.08 -3.81 -17.06
N LYS A 56 7.52 -2.57 -16.85
CA LYS A 56 7.05 -1.38 -17.55
C LYS A 56 8.11 -0.87 -18.51
N SER A 57 7.67 -0.63 -19.75
CA SER A 57 8.50 -0.01 -20.79
C SER A 57 8.99 1.38 -20.39
N ASP A 58 10.24 1.68 -20.74
CA ASP A 58 10.84 3.03 -20.66
C ASP A 58 10.05 4.08 -21.44
N ASN A 59 9.29 3.67 -22.45
CA ASN A 59 8.42 4.57 -23.22
C ASN A 59 7.38 5.29 -22.35
N LEU A 60 7.06 4.78 -21.15
CA LEU A 60 6.22 5.51 -20.19
C LEU A 60 6.87 6.81 -19.69
N VAL A 61 8.20 6.91 -19.76
CA VAL A 61 8.99 8.11 -19.46
C VAL A 61 9.36 8.80 -20.77
N THR A 62 10.07 8.11 -21.68
CA THR A 62 10.68 8.74 -22.85
C THR A 62 9.66 9.15 -23.91
N GLY A 63 8.48 8.53 -23.97
CA GLY A 63 7.43 8.85 -24.93
C GLY A 63 6.83 10.25 -24.77
N SER A 64 6.98 10.90 -23.61
CA SER A 64 6.61 12.30 -23.40
C SER A 64 7.72 13.30 -23.78
N GLY A 65 8.88 12.79 -24.22
CA GLY A 65 10.08 13.56 -24.49
C GLY A 65 10.97 13.80 -23.25
N ALA A 66 10.62 13.26 -22.08
CA ALA A 66 11.49 13.29 -20.90
C ALA A 66 12.76 12.44 -21.13
N SER A 67 13.87 12.86 -20.52
CA SER A 67 15.12 12.08 -20.55
C SER A 67 15.11 11.01 -19.46
N LEU A 68 15.84 9.91 -19.68
CA LEU A 68 16.04 8.85 -18.71
C LEU A 68 17.53 8.65 -18.49
N ILE A 69 17.99 8.87 -17.25
CA ILE A 69 19.38 8.71 -16.83
C ILE A 69 19.47 7.39 -16.06
N ARG A 70 20.36 6.50 -16.53
CA ARG A 70 20.54 5.14 -16.03
C ARG A 70 21.67 5.10 -15.01
N ASP A 71 21.39 5.62 -13.82
CA ASP A 71 22.38 5.72 -12.77
C ASP A 71 21.75 5.81 -11.38
N THR A 72 22.59 5.74 -10.36
CA THR A 72 22.26 5.96 -8.96
C THR A 72 22.83 7.31 -8.53
N VAL A 73 22.03 8.12 -7.82
CA VAL A 73 22.53 9.36 -7.21
C VAL A 73 23.29 9.00 -5.95
N ALA A 74 24.58 9.34 -5.91
CA ALA A 74 25.45 9.11 -4.76
C ALA A 74 25.46 10.30 -3.78
N GLU A 75 25.34 11.53 -4.29
CA GLU A 75 25.37 12.74 -3.49
C GLU A 75 24.54 13.85 -4.13
N VAL A 76 23.97 14.72 -3.28
CA VAL A 76 23.28 15.94 -3.70
C VAL A 76 24.01 17.15 -3.12
N ASP A 77 24.60 17.95 -3.99
CA ASP A 77 25.15 19.27 -3.66
C ASP A 77 24.02 20.31 -3.78
N TRP A 78 23.51 20.71 -2.62
CA TRP A 78 22.36 21.63 -2.52
C TRP A 78 22.72 23.08 -2.91
N ASP A 79 23.94 23.51 -2.60
CA ASP A 79 24.40 24.89 -2.80
C ASP A 79 24.64 25.16 -4.28
N ASN A 80 25.29 24.22 -4.97
CA ASN A 80 25.60 24.33 -6.39
C ASN A 80 24.50 23.74 -7.29
N LYS A 81 23.49 23.08 -6.70
CA LYS A 81 22.39 22.38 -7.39
C LYS A 81 22.89 21.30 -8.37
N ILE A 82 23.73 20.40 -7.87
CA ILE A 82 24.35 19.31 -8.64
C ILE A 82 24.00 17.97 -8.02
N LEU A 83 23.69 16.98 -8.86
CA LEU A 83 23.67 15.57 -8.50
C LEU A 83 24.98 14.92 -8.96
N ARG A 84 25.64 14.22 -8.04
CA ARG A 84 26.80 13.37 -8.35
C ARG A 84 26.34 11.92 -8.39
N MET A 85 26.64 11.24 -9.48
CA MET A 85 26.24 9.86 -9.69
C MET A 85 27.31 8.88 -9.19
N GLU A 86 26.92 7.63 -8.94
CA GLU A 86 27.87 6.55 -8.62
C GLU A 86 28.89 6.29 -9.75
N SER A 87 28.52 6.56 -11.00
CA SER A 87 29.44 6.51 -12.15
C SER A 87 30.52 7.59 -12.15
N GLY A 88 30.37 8.62 -11.31
CA GLY A 88 31.20 9.83 -11.31
C GLY A 88 30.70 10.94 -12.25
N GLU A 89 29.61 10.72 -13.00
CA GLU A 89 28.98 11.78 -13.79
C GLU A 89 28.27 12.82 -12.90
N GLU A 90 28.18 14.05 -13.41
CA GLU A 90 27.52 15.16 -12.71
C GLU A 90 26.43 15.81 -13.56
N TYR A 91 25.28 16.06 -12.92
CA TYR A 91 24.11 16.67 -13.54
C TYR A 91 23.62 17.87 -12.73
N GLY A 92 23.57 19.04 -13.35
CA GLY A 92 23.03 20.25 -12.73
C GLY A 92 21.50 20.31 -12.87
N TYR A 93 20.81 20.91 -11.90
CA TYR A 93 19.35 21.09 -11.94
C TYR A 93 18.91 22.51 -11.57
N GLU A 94 17.74 22.94 -12.05
CA GLU A 94 17.06 24.13 -11.51
C GLU A 94 16.10 23.76 -10.39
N LYS A 95 15.38 22.64 -10.57
CA LYS A 95 14.48 22.03 -9.58
C LYS A 95 14.78 20.54 -9.41
N LEU A 96 14.71 20.07 -8.17
CA LEU A 96 14.89 18.65 -7.83
C LEU A 96 13.59 18.09 -7.26
N ILE A 97 13.19 16.91 -7.72
CA ILE A 97 12.06 16.18 -7.17
C ILE A 97 12.53 14.83 -6.65
N ILE A 98 12.33 14.59 -5.36
CA ILE A 98 12.67 13.34 -4.69
C ILE A 98 11.46 12.41 -4.74
N ALA A 99 11.59 11.29 -5.44
CA ALA A 99 10.56 10.27 -5.62
C ALA A 99 11.13 8.84 -5.42
N THR A 100 12.03 8.70 -4.45
CA THR A 100 12.78 7.48 -4.11
C THR A 100 11.91 6.35 -3.55
N GLY A 101 10.68 6.67 -3.13
CA GLY A 101 9.71 5.69 -2.64
C GLY A 101 10.05 5.16 -1.24
N ALA A 102 9.76 3.88 -1.00
CA ALA A 102 9.96 3.23 0.29
C ALA A 102 10.63 1.85 0.13
N VAL A 103 11.32 1.33 1.13
CA VAL A 103 11.91 -0.02 1.14
C VAL A 103 11.24 -0.91 2.19
N PRO A 104 11.17 -2.25 1.98
CA PRO A 104 10.66 -3.17 2.99
C PRO A 104 11.37 -3.00 4.33
N PHE A 105 10.62 -3.02 5.43
CA PHE A 105 11.19 -2.97 6.76
C PHE A 105 11.51 -4.38 7.26
N ILE A 106 12.78 -4.62 7.59
CA ILE A 106 13.22 -5.84 8.28
C ILE A 106 13.58 -5.46 9.72
N PRO A 107 12.90 -6.03 10.74
CA PRO A 107 13.16 -5.76 12.14
C PRO A 107 14.62 -6.04 12.54
N PRO A 108 15.20 -5.26 13.48
CA PRO A 108 16.55 -5.49 14.01
C PRO A 108 16.58 -6.66 15.01
N ILE A 109 16.31 -7.87 14.53
CA ILE A 109 16.35 -9.12 15.31
C ILE A 109 17.58 -9.96 14.93
N PRO A 110 18.05 -10.86 15.80
CA PRO A 110 19.12 -11.80 15.45
C PRO A 110 18.76 -12.65 14.22
N GLY A 111 19.75 -12.90 13.37
CA GLY A 111 19.60 -13.69 12.14
C GLY A 111 18.95 -12.95 10.96
N ARG A 112 18.62 -11.65 11.09
CA ARG A 112 17.99 -10.85 10.02
C ARG A 112 18.76 -10.77 8.69
N ASP A 113 20.08 -10.98 8.74
CA ASP A 113 20.98 -10.87 7.58
C ASP A 113 21.41 -12.24 7.03
N LEU A 114 20.84 -13.34 7.55
CA LEU A 114 21.08 -14.69 7.04
C LEU A 114 20.59 -14.83 5.60
N LYS A 115 21.26 -15.68 4.82
CA LYS A 115 20.77 -16.06 3.48
C LYS A 115 19.38 -16.71 3.62
N GLY A 116 18.45 -16.35 2.74
CA GLY A 116 17.05 -16.80 2.82
C GLY A 116 16.15 -15.86 3.62
N VAL A 117 16.68 -14.82 4.27
CA VAL A 117 15.90 -13.74 4.87
C VAL A 117 15.82 -12.56 3.92
N MET A 118 14.60 -12.07 3.65
CA MET A 118 14.41 -10.94 2.75
C MET A 118 13.14 -10.14 3.04
N GLY A 119 13.11 -8.90 2.55
CA GLY A 119 11.85 -8.21 2.26
C GLY A 119 11.40 -8.51 0.83
N PHE A 120 10.29 -7.93 0.39
CA PHE A 120 9.79 -8.15 -0.97
C PHE A 120 9.24 -6.88 -1.60
N LYS A 121 9.92 -6.37 -2.64
CA LYS A 121 9.47 -5.19 -3.40
C LYS A 121 10.00 -5.14 -4.83
N THR A 122 11.20 -5.62 -5.09
CA THR A 122 11.94 -5.34 -6.34
C THR A 122 11.84 -6.49 -7.34
N GLU A 123 12.26 -6.24 -8.59
CA GLU A 123 12.43 -7.30 -9.59
C GLU A 123 13.43 -8.37 -9.13
N LYS A 124 14.51 -7.94 -8.46
CA LYS A 124 15.51 -8.84 -7.89
C LYS A 124 14.88 -9.77 -6.86
N ASP A 125 14.00 -9.24 -6.01
CA ASP A 125 13.30 -10.03 -5.00
C ASP A 125 12.39 -11.08 -5.67
N LEU A 126 11.64 -10.68 -6.70
CA LEU A 126 10.81 -11.61 -7.49
C LEU A 126 11.66 -12.71 -8.13
N ALA A 127 12.79 -12.37 -8.73
CA ALA A 127 13.69 -13.33 -9.37
C ALA A 127 14.26 -14.34 -8.35
N VAL A 128 14.65 -13.88 -7.16
CA VAL A 128 15.13 -14.74 -6.07
C VAL A 128 14.04 -15.71 -5.61
N VAL A 129 12.83 -15.22 -5.33
CA VAL A 129 11.72 -16.07 -4.89
C VAL A 129 11.35 -17.10 -5.96
N ASN A 130 11.21 -16.67 -7.22
CA ASN A 130 10.92 -17.59 -8.34
C ASN A 130 12.00 -18.66 -8.51
N HIS A 131 13.27 -18.28 -8.38
CA HIS A 131 14.38 -19.23 -8.45
C HIS A 131 14.28 -20.28 -7.33
N ILE A 132 14.18 -19.84 -6.08
CA ILE A 132 14.12 -20.73 -4.91
C ILE A 132 12.91 -21.68 -5.00
N VAL A 133 11.74 -21.16 -5.38
CA VAL A 133 10.53 -21.97 -5.61
C VAL A 133 10.77 -23.00 -6.72
N SER A 134 11.37 -22.61 -7.84
CA SER A 134 11.63 -23.50 -8.97
C SER A 134 12.65 -24.61 -8.66
N THR A 135 13.52 -24.40 -7.67
CA THR A 135 14.53 -25.38 -7.24
C THR A 135 14.07 -26.32 -6.12
N GLY A 136 12.78 -26.26 -5.73
CA GLY A 136 12.18 -27.16 -4.74
C GLY A 136 12.13 -26.58 -3.33
N LEU A 137 11.56 -25.38 -3.18
CA LEU A 137 11.27 -24.82 -1.85
C LEU A 137 10.15 -25.61 -1.17
N ASP A 138 10.43 -26.21 -0.02
CA ASP A 138 9.42 -26.97 0.73
C ASP A 138 8.63 -26.11 1.71
N ARG A 139 9.30 -25.20 2.45
CA ARG A 139 8.72 -24.43 3.56
C ARG A 139 9.14 -22.98 3.56
N ALA A 140 8.19 -22.08 3.81
CA ALA A 140 8.43 -20.65 3.96
C ALA A 140 7.72 -20.07 5.18
N VAL A 141 8.33 -19.09 5.83
CA VAL A 141 7.66 -18.22 6.80
C VAL A 141 7.46 -16.85 6.18
N VAL A 142 6.22 -16.37 6.18
CA VAL A 142 5.89 -14.99 5.83
C VAL A 142 5.52 -14.23 7.10
N VAL A 143 6.25 -13.16 7.41
CA VAL A 143 6.04 -12.35 8.61
C VAL A 143 5.28 -11.09 8.24
N GLY A 144 4.06 -10.94 8.74
CA GLY A 144 3.12 -9.85 8.50
C GLY A 144 1.90 -10.32 7.69
N ALA A 145 0.74 -10.44 8.32
CA ALA A 145 -0.57 -10.72 7.75
C ALA A 145 -1.27 -9.46 7.18
N GLY A 146 -0.49 -8.48 6.71
CA GLY A 146 -0.99 -7.40 5.86
C GLY A 146 -1.24 -7.87 4.42
N ALA A 147 -1.74 -6.98 3.54
CA ALA A 147 -2.06 -7.34 2.16
C ALA A 147 -0.90 -8.00 1.40
N ILE A 148 0.32 -7.44 1.51
CA ILE A 148 1.52 -8.00 0.86
C ILE A 148 1.81 -9.41 1.36
N GLY A 149 1.82 -9.64 2.68
CA GLY A 149 2.14 -10.94 3.23
C GLY A 149 1.08 -11.99 2.95
N ILE A 150 -0.21 -11.61 2.93
CA ILE A 150 -1.29 -12.50 2.52
C ILE A 150 -1.19 -12.86 1.04
N GLU A 151 -0.95 -11.89 0.16
CA GLU A 151 -0.76 -12.15 -1.28
C GLU A 151 0.46 -13.07 -1.52
N LEU A 152 1.56 -12.85 -0.80
CA LEU A 152 2.75 -13.71 -0.87
C LEU A 152 2.50 -15.12 -0.32
N ALA A 153 1.84 -15.24 0.83
CA ALA A 153 1.55 -16.53 1.44
C ALA A 153 0.69 -17.39 0.53
N GLN A 154 -0.35 -16.80 -0.08
CA GLN A 154 -1.20 -17.49 -1.04
C GLN A 154 -0.43 -17.87 -2.31
N ALA A 155 0.39 -16.96 -2.86
CA ALA A 155 1.17 -17.22 -4.05
C ALA A 155 2.18 -18.37 -3.85
N LEU A 156 2.87 -18.41 -2.72
CA LEU A 156 3.80 -19.50 -2.36
C LEU A 156 3.04 -20.82 -2.12
N ASN A 157 1.94 -20.77 -1.39
CA ASN A 157 1.10 -21.95 -1.13
C ASN A 157 0.53 -22.55 -2.42
N HIS A 158 0.14 -21.71 -3.39
CA HIS A 158 -0.31 -22.16 -4.72
C HIS A 158 0.80 -22.92 -5.48
N ARG A 159 2.07 -22.62 -5.19
CA ARG A 159 3.23 -23.30 -5.77
C ARG A 159 3.61 -24.58 -5.02
N GLY A 160 2.82 -25.01 -4.04
CA GLY A 160 3.03 -26.23 -3.25
C GLY A 160 3.99 -26.06 -2.07
N VAL A 161 4.38 -24.82 -1.74
CA VAL A 161 5.20 -24.52 -0.56
C VAL A 161 4.32 -24.56 0.69
N GLU A 162 4.74 -25.24 1.74
CA GLU A 162 4.09 -25.11 3.05
C GLU A 162 4.39 -23.74 3.65
N VAL A 163 3.36 -22.93 3.87
CA VAL A 163 3.54 -21.55 4.35
C VAL A 163 3.01 -21.38 5.77
N GLU A 164 3.88 -20.86 6.64
CA GLU A 164 3.53 -20.34 7.96
C GLU A 164 3.41 -18.80 7.85
N LEU A 165 2.21 -18.24 8.09
CA LEU A 165 1.95 -16.80 8.12
C LEU A 165 1.90 -16.31 9.56
N VAL A 166 2.82 -15.42 9.94
CA VAL A 166 2.98 -14.95 11.32
C VAL A 166 2.71 -13.46 11.41
N ASP A 167 1.87 -12.99 12.34
CA ASP A 167 1.71 -11.56 12.63
C ASP A 167 1.63 -11.29 14.14
N LEU A 168 2.24 -10.18 14.55
CA LEU A 168 2.16 -9.64 15.91
C LEU A 168 0.74 -9.22 16.24
N GLU A 169 0.00 -8.70 15.26
CA GLU A 169 -1.40 -8.36 15.42
C GLU A 169 -2.25 -9.62 15.49
N ASP A 170 -3.34 -9.51 16.22
CA ASP A 170 -4.22 -10.62 16.55
C ASP A 170 -5.29 -10.88 15.47
N SER A 171 -5.13 -10.28 14.29
CA SER A 171 -6.04 -10.37 13.15
C SER A 171 -5.33 -10.32 11.81
N VAL A 172 -5.89 -10.99 10.79
CA VAL A 172 -5.47 -10.80 9.38
C VAL A 172 -5.93 -9.44 8.84
N LEU A 173 -5.14 -8.85 7.95
CA LEU A 173 -5.36 -7.50 7.40
C LEU A 173 -5.59 -6.41 8.46
N PRO A 174 -4.76 -6.33 9.52
CA PRO A 174 -5.04 -5.49 10.70
C PRO A 174 -5.06 -3.97 10.42
N ASN A 175 -4.51 -3.55 9.27
CA ASN A 175 -4.50 -2.16 8.82
C ASN A 175 -5.63 -1.82 7.83
N LEU A 176 -6.42 -2.81 7.39
CA LEU A 176 -7.48 -2.63 6.39
C LEU A 176 -8.86 -2.91 6.97
N ILE A 177 -8.98 -3.92 7.84
CA ILE A 177 -10.24 -4.31 8.47
C ILE A 177 -10.05 -4.45 9.99
N ASP A 178 -11.15 -4.35 10.73
CA ASP A 178 -11.16 -4.66 12.15
C ASP A 178 -11.24 -6.17 12.41
N ARG A 179 -10.80 -6.58 13.61
CA ARG A 179 -10.77 -7.98 14.06
C ARG A 179 -12.11 -8.70 13.90
N ASP A 180 -13.22 -8.00 14.10
CA ASP A 180 -14.59 -8.54 14.00
C ASP A 180 -15.02 -8.87 12.57
N MET A 181 -14.32 -8.36 11.55
CA MET A 181 -14.61 -8.63 10.14
C MET A 181 -13.78 -9.78 9.55
N GLN A 182 -12.80 -10.31 10.29
CA GLN A 182 -11.75 -11.14 9.71
C GLN A 182 -12.14 -12.61 9.46
N ASP A 183 -13.14 -13.14 10.17
CA ASP A 183 -13.35 -14.60 10.31
C ASP A 183 -13.47 -15.34 8.97
N LEU A 184 -14.14 -14.73 7.99
CA LEU A 184 -14.27 -15.29 6.65
C LEU A 184 -12.91 -15.42 5.94
N LEU A 185 -12.02 -14.45 6.16
CA LEU A 185 -10.72 -14.39 5.53
C LEU A 185 -9.73 -15.35 6.19
N TYR A 186 -9.76 -15.43 7.53
CA TYR A 186 -8.97 -16.40 8.28
C TYR A 186 -9.30 -17.82 7.82
N LYS A 187 -10.60 -18.18 7.78
CA LYS A 187 -11.05 -19.51 7.34
C LYS A 187 -10.71 -19.81 5.88
N GLU A 188 -10.75 -18.80 5.01
CA GLU A 188 -10.37 -18.95 3.61
C GLU A 188 -8.88 -19.28 3.46
N LEU A 189 -8.01 -18.60 4.22
CA LEU A 189 -6.56 -18.85 4.21
C LEU A 189 -6.21 -20.21 4.81
N ASP A 190 -6.80 -20.54 5.96
CA ASP A 190 -6.65 -21.85 6.61
C ASP A 190 -7.13 -22.98 5.69
N GLY A 191 -8.28 -22.79 5.02
CA GLY A 191 -8.82 -23.74 4.04
C GLY A 191 -7.97 -23.90 2.78
N GLN A 192 -7.06 -22.96 2.48
CA GLN A 192 -6.05 -23.11 1.41
C GLN A 192 -4.81 -23.90 1.87
N GLY A 193 -4.64 -24.12 3.17
CA GLY A 193 -3.45 -24.77 3.75
C GLY A 193 -2.40 -23.80 4.28
N VAL A 194 -2.68 -22.49 4.31
CA VAL A 194 -1.80 -21.52 4.98
C VAL A 194 -1.97 -21.66 6.49
N LYS A 195 -0.88 -21.97 7.20
CA LYS A 195 -0.89 -22.09 8.66
C LYS A 195 -0.70 -20.71 9.28
N ILE A 196 -1.64 -20.26 10.10
CA ILE A 196 -1.72 -18.86 10.55
C ILE A 196 -1.39 -18.76 12.04
N HIS A 197 -0.47 -17.86 12.38
CA HIS A 197 -0.02 -17.56 13.75
C HIS A 197 -0.21 -16.08 14.03
N LEU A 198 -1.32 -15.71 14.67
CA LEU A 198 -1.66 -14.32 15.00
C LEU A 198 -1.40 -14.02 16.48
N GLY A 199 -1.14 -12.75 16.80
CA GLY A 199 -0.88 -12.31 18.18
C GLY A 199 0.48 -12.77 18.73
N VAL A 200 1.41 -13.16 17.85
CA VAL A 200 2.73 -13.69 18.21
C VAL A 200 3.82 -13.04 17.38
N LYS A 201 5.01 -12.89 17.95
CA LYS A 201 6.12 -12.14 17.35
C LYS A 201 7.28 -13.05 17.00
N VAL A 202 7.85 -12.88 15.81
CA VAL A 202 9.18 -13.43 15.50
C VAL A 202 10.25 -12.68 16.31
N THR A 203 10.97 -13.40 17.17
CA THR A 203 12.05 -12.84 18.02
C THR A 203 13.44 -13.05 17.44
N GLU A 204 13.63 -14.09 16.64
CA GLU A 204 14.92 -14.49 16.05
C GLU A 204 14.69 -15.29 14.77
N VAL A 205 15.58 -15.13 13.78
CA VAL A 205 15.73 -16.09 12.68
C VAL A 205 16.88 -17.03 13.03
N LYS A 206 16.61 -18.34 13.11
CA LYS A 206 17.61 -19.36 13.40
C LYS A 206 18.43 -19.68 12.16
N GLY A 207 19.73 -19.89 12.35
CA GLY A 207 20.64 -20.36 11.33
C GLY A 207 22.07 -19.93 11.62
N THR A 208 23.00 -20.46 10.84
CA THR A 208 24.43 -20.08 10.90
C THR A 208 24.84 -19.26 9.68
N GLU A 209 24.66 -19.81 8.48
CA GLU A 209 24.91 -19.12 7.20
C GLU A 209 23.62 -18.79 6.45
N GLU A 210 22.61 -19.68 6.57
CA GLU A 210 21.29 -19.53 5.97
C GLU A 210 20.18 -19.80 6.98
N ALA A 211 18.98 -19.31 6.67
CA ALA A 211 17.81 -19.50 7.52
C ALA A 211 17.43 -20.98 7.61
N GLU A 212 17.22 -21.45 8.84
CA GLU A 212 16.71 -22.79 9.14
C GLU A 212 15.31 -22.73 9.78
N GLY A 213 14.89 -21.54 10.23
CA GLY A 213 13.57 -21.27 10.77
C GLY A 213 13.49 -19.97 11.54
N VAL A 214 12.37 -19.75 12.22
CA VAL A 214 12.15 -18.60 13.12
C VAL A 214 11.76 -19.06 14.52
N ILE A 215 12.13 -18.28 15.53
CA ILE A 215 11.66 -18.43 16.91
C ILE A 215 10.57 -17.39 17.17
N LEU A 216 9.46 -17.84 17.73
CA LEU A 216 8.36 -17.00 18.18
C LEU A 216 8.50 -16.65 19.67
N ASP A 217 7.87 -15.56 20.09
CA ASP A 217 7.87 -15.09 21.49
C ASP A 217 7.12 -16.01 22.47
N ASN A 218 6.28 -16.91 21.96
CA ASN A 218 5.65 -17.99 22.73
C ASN A 218 6.55 -19.23 22.89
N GLY A 219 7.74 -19.25 22.27
CA GLY A 219 8.70 -20.35 22.30
C GLY A 219 8.60 -21.34 21.15
N ASP A 220 7.60 -21.21 20.27
CA ASP A 220 7.48 -22.07 19.08
C ASP A 220 8.63 -21.82 18.09
N VAL A 221 9.00 -22.88 17.38
CA VAL A 221 10.03 -22.83 16.33
C VAL A 221 9.41 -23.29 15.02
N LEU A 222 9.38 -22.39 14.05
CA LEU A 222 8.82 -22.66 12.72
C LEU A 222 9.96 -22.87 11.71
N PRO A 223 10.15 -24.09 11.19
CA PRO A 223 11.24 -24.38 10.27
C PRO A 223 10.96 -23.81 8.88
N ALA A 224 11.92 -23.09 8.30
CA ALA A 224 11.83 -22.52 6.96
C ALA A 224 13.21 -22.12 6.44
N THR A 225 13.42 -22.29 5.13
CA THR A 225 14.64 -21.81 4.44
C THR A 225 14.43 -20.48 3.71
N LEU A 226 13.17 -20.05 3.60
CA LEU A 226 12.77 -18.73 3.14
C LEU A 226 11.97 -18.02 4.24
N VAL A 227 12.44 -16.85 4.67
CA VAL A 227 11.74 -15.98 5.62
C VAL A 227 11.53 -14.62 4.96
N VAL A 228 10.27 -14.28 4.68
CA VAL A 228 9.90 -13.03 4.02
C VAL A 228 9.24 -12.07 5.00
N PHE A 229 9.88 -10.94 5.28
CA PHE A 229 9.32 -9.87 6.09
C PHE A 229 8.44 -8.94 5.24
N ALA A 230 7.13 -9.02 5.47
CA ALA A 230 6.07 -8.18 4.91
C ALA A 230 5.41 -7.28 5.98
N VAL A 231 6.18 -6.85 6.98
CA VAL A 231 5.72 -6.06 8.14
C VAL A 231 5.65 -4.54 7.90
N GLY A 232 5.47 -4.14 6.63
CA GLY A 232 5.43 -2.74 6.19
C GLY A 232 6.71 -2.25 5.53
N ALA A 233 6.71 -0.95 5.18
CA ALA A 233 7.80 -0.31 4.45
C ALA A 233 8.14 1.06 5.07
N VAL A 234 9.41 1.44 4.97
CA VAL A 234 9.93 2.73 5.46
C VAL A 234 10.35 3.60 4.29
N ALA A 235 10.25 4.93 4.43
CA ALA A 235 10.66 5.86 3.39
C ALA A 235 12.13 5.64 3.00
N GLU A 236 12.42 5.59 1.69
CA GLU A 236 13.78 5.50 1.18
C GLU A 236 14.39 6.90 1.14
N VAL A 237 15.07 7.24 2.22
CA VAL A 237 15.68 8.56 2.42
C VAL A 237 17.15 8.47 2.81
N SER A 238 17.79 7.31 2.58
CA SER A 238 19.17 7.06 3.00
C SER A 238 20.15 8.10 2.46
N LEU A 239 19.99 8.50 1.19
CA LEU A 239 20.79 9.52 0.51
C LEU A 239 20.73 10.91 1.18
N PHE A 240 19.63 11.21 1.88
CA PHE A 240 19.38 12.54 2.42
C PHE A 240 19.61 12.62 3.94
N LYS A 241 20.05 11.52 4.56
CA LYS A 241 20.44 11.52 5.97
C LYS A 241 21.56 12.54 6.18
N ASP A 242 21.49 13.24 7.31
CA ASP A 242 22.47 14.25 7.71
C ASP A 242 22.59 15.45 6.75
N THR A 243 21.57 15.69 5.92
CA THR A 243 21.46 16.89 5.07
C THR A 243 20.53 17.94 5.70
N ALA A 244 20.43 19.12 5.09
CA ALA A 244 19.50 20.18 5.50
C ALA A 244 18.01 19.86 5.19
N LEU A 245 17.72 18.74 4.52
CA LEU A 245 16.35 18.33 4.20
C LEU A 245 15.63 17.85 5.47
N LYS A 246 14.49 18.48 5.79
CA LYS A 246 13.69 18.13 6.97
C LYS A 246 12.97 16.80 6.74
N MET A 247 13.20 15.87 7.67
CA MET A 247 12.62 14.53 7.69
C MET A 247 12.27 14.15 9.12
N ASP A 248 11.32 13.23 9.26
CA ASP A 248 10.96 12.62 10.54
C ASP A 248 10.56 11.15 10.29
N ARG A 249 10.12 10.40 11.32
CA ARG A 249 9.89 8.94 11.31
C ARG A 249 9.06 8.42 10.13
N GLY A 250 8.21 9.25 9.52
CA GLY A 250 7.37 8.89 8.37
C GLY A 250 7.99 9.15 6.99
N GLY A 251 9.07 9.94 6.90
CA GLY A 251 9.73 10.33 5.65
C GLY A 251 10.01 11.83 5.56
N ILE A 252 10.21 12.31 4.34
CA ILE A 252 10.42 13.73 4.01
C ILE A 252 9.16 14.53 4.34
N ILE A 253 9.34 15.66 5.03
CA ILE A 253 8.25 16.57 5.37
C ILE A 253 7.97 17.47 4.17
N VAL A 254 6.72 17.50 3.72
CA VAL A 254 6.26 18.37 2.63
C VAL A 254 4.98 19.09 3.03
N ASN A 255 4.75 20.26 2.44
CA ASN A 255 3.45 20.93 2.53
C ASN A 255 2.43 20.32 1.55
N ASP A 256 1.20 20.85 1.53
CA ASP A 256 0.12 20.39 0.64
C ASP A 256 0.34 20.68 -0.86
N LYS A 257 1.41 21.40 -1.21
CA LYS A 257 1.89 21.63 -2.58
C LYS A 257 3.05 20.74 -2.98
N MET A 258 3.46 19.83 -2.09
CA MET A 258 4.59 18.91 -2.24
C MET A 258 5.97 19.60 -2.17
N GLU A 259 6.04 20.80 -1.60
CA GLU A 259 7.28 21.55 -1.38
C GLU A 259 7.97 21.09 -0.10
N THR A 260 9.30 20.96 -0.15
CA THR A 260 10.13 20.69 1.04
C THR A 260 10.52 22.00 1.72
N ASN A 261 11.39 21.94 2.74
CA ASN A 261 11.98 23.14 3.35
C ASN A 261 13.11 23.79 2.53
N LEU A 262 13.54 23.17 1.43
CA LEU A 262 14.63 23.67 0.60
C LEU A 262 14.06 24.27 -0.70
N ASP A 263 14.58 25.44 -1.09
CA ASP A 263 14.11 26.15 -2.28
C ASP A 263 14.32 25.32 -3.55
N ASN A 264 13.27 25.22 -4.37
CA ASN A 264 13.25 24.45 -5.61
C ASN A 264 13.45 22.93 -5.42
N VAL A 265 13.29 22.41 -4.20
CA VAL A 265 13.32 20.98 -3.90
C VAL A 265 11.93 20.53 -3.45
N TYR A 266 11.45 19.46 -4.08
CA TYR A 266 10.12 18.88 -3.86
C TYR A 266 10.26 17.40 -3.54
N ALA A 267 9.26 16.80 -2.91
CA ALA A 267 9.22 15.36 -2.69
C ALA A 267 7.80 14.81 -2.86
N VAL A 268 7.68 13.62 -3.44
CA VAL A 268 6.38 12.98 -3.73
C VAL A 268 6.40 11.48 -3.52
N GLY A 269 5.25 10.94 -3.11
CA GLY A 269 5.06 9.50 -2.97
C GLY A 269 5.74 8.94 -1.72
N ASP A 270 6.09 7.66 -1.77
CA ASP A 270 6.33 6.89 -0.55
C ASP A 270 7.60 7.30 0.23
N CYS A 271 8.41 8.22 -0.28
CA CYS A 271 9.53 8.82 0.47
C CYS A 271 9.09 9.95 1.42
N THR A 272 7.84 10.40 1.32
CA THR A 272 7.30 11.50 2.13
C THR A 272 6.48 10.99 3.32
N GLN A 273 6.23 11.88 4.28
CA GLN A 273 5.14 11.70 5.25
C GLN A 273 3.78 11.87 4.57
N PHE A 274 2.83 11.01 4.92
CA PHE A 274 1.44 11.17 4.51
C PHE A 274 0.63 11.72 5.68
N THR A 275 -0.09 12.80 5.42
CA THR A 275 -1.03 13.38 6.38
C THR A 275 -2.42 12.84 6.11
N SER A 276 -3.08 12.32 7.14
CA SER A 276 -4.46 11.87 7.07
C SER A 276 -5.40 13.03 6.75
N GLY A 277 -6.21 12.88 5.70
CA GLY A 277 -7.28 13.84 5.38
C GLY A 277 -8.44 13.83 6.38
N ILE A 278 -8.39 12.95 7.39
CA ILE A 278 -9.42 12.80 8.41
C ILE A 278 -8.97 13.42 9.73
N THR A 279 -7.75 13.11 10.17
CA THR A 279 -7.22 13.52 11.48
C THR A 279 -6.24 14.69 11.41
N GLY A 280 -5.68 15.00 10.23
CA GLY A 280 -4.58 15.96 10.10
C GLY A 280 -3.23 15.46 10.61
N GLU A 281 -3.18 14.22 11.14
CA GLU A 281 -1.97 13.61 11.68
C GLU A 281 -1.21 12.81 10.63
N VAL A 282 0.09 12.60 10.87
CA VAL A 282 0.91 11.70 10.05
C VAL A 282 0.39 10.27 10.18
N THR A 283 0.14 9.62 9.06
CA THR A 283 -0.38 8.25 8.99
C THR A 283 0.53 7.36 8.13
N PRO A 284 0.68 6.06 8.49
CA PRO A 284 1.25 5.09 7.57
C PRO A 284 0.31 4.85 6.37
N GLY A 285 0.83 4.18 5.33
CA GLY A 285 0.03 3.81 4.15
C GLY A 285 0.72 4.18 2.85
N LYS A 286 1.84 3.52 2.55
CA LYS A 286 2.64 3.73 1.33
C LYS A 286 1.98 3.05 0.12
N LEU A 287 1.12 3.81 -0.58
CA LEU A 287 0.29 3.32 -1.69
C LEU A 287 0.51 4.16 -2.96
N ALA A 288 0.54 3.48 -4.11
CA ALA A 288 0.61 4.15 -5.41
C ALA A 288 -0.60 5.06 -5.66
N THR A 289 -1.78 4.69 -5.15
CA THR A 289 -3.00 5.52 -5.17
C THR A 289 -2.87 6.79 -4.35
N ASN A 290 -1.82 6.92 -3.54
CA ASN A 290 -1.46 8.15 -2.86
C ASN A 290 -0.33 8.92 -3.56
N ALA A 291 0.71 8.19 -3.97
CA ALA A 291 1.88 8.78 -4.64
C ALA A 291 1.53 9.46 -5.97
N VAL A 292 0.59 8.90 -6.75
CA VAL A 292 0.20 9.45 -8.05
C VAL A 292 -0.58 10.76 -7.92
N PRO A 293 -1.61 10.90 -7.05
CA PRO A 293 -2.24 12.20 -6.78
C PRO A 293 -1.26 13.29 -6.33
N MET A 294 -0.30 12.96 -5.44
CA MET A 294 0.76 13.89 -5.03
C MET A 294 1.57 14.39 -6.24
N ALA A 295 2.04 13.46 -7.08
CA ALA A 295 2.75 13.79 -8.32
C ALA A 295 1.92 14.65 -9.27
N LYS A 296 0.60 14.42 -9.35
CA LYS A 296 -0.31 15.26 -10.15
C LYS A 296 -0.41 16.68 -9.60
N VAL A 297 -0.59 16.85 -8.30
CA VAL A 297 -0.62 18.18 -7.66
C VAL A 297 0.66 18.95 -8.00
N LEU A 298 1.83 18.35 -7.75
CA LEU A 298 3.11 18.97 -8.07
C LEU A 298 3.26 19.28 -9.56
N GLY A 299 2.90 18.34 -10.43
CA GLY A 299 2.99 18.52 -11.89
C GLY A 299 2.12 19.67 -12.43
N PHE A 300 0.95 19.93 -11.83
CA PHE A 300 0.14 21.11 -12.16
C PHE A 300 0.75 22.40 -11.60
N ASN A 301 1.29 22.37 -10.39
CA ASN A 301 1.90 23.55 -9.76
C ASN A 301 3.17 24.00 -10.52
N LEU A 302 3.98 23.05 -11.01
CA LEU A 302 5.13 23.33 -11.87
C LEU A 302 4.77 23.85 -13.28
N LYS A 303 3.47 23.87 -13.62
CA LYS A 303 2.89 24.52 -14.81
C LYS A 303 2.19 25.84 -14.48
N GLY A 304 2.34 26.36 -13.26
CA GLY A 304 1.78 27.64 -12.83
C GLY A 304 0.36 27.57 -12.27
N GLN A 305 -0.15 26.40 -11.91
CA GLN A 305 -1.41 26.29 -11.15
C GLN A 305 -1.17 26.37 -9.64
N ASP A 306 -2.25 26.52 -8.88
CA ASP A 306 -2.23 26.47 -7.42
C ASP A 306 -3.15 25.36 -6.91
N ARG A 307 -2.64 24.12 -6.90
CA ARG A 307 -3.34 22.94 -6.39
C ARG A 307 -2.79 22.52 -5.04
N ARG A 308 -3.70 22.01 -4.21
CA ARG A 308 -3.41 21.48 -2.87
C ARG A 308 -3.84 20.02 -2.81
N TYR A 309 -3.02 19.22 -2.16
CA TYR A 309 -3.29 17.82 -1.88
C TYR A 309 -4.17 17.71 -0.63
N PRO A 310 -5.35 17.06 -0.70
CA PRO A 310 -6.35 17.08 0.37
C PRO A 310 -6.04 16.14 1.55
N GLY A 311 -4.88 15.49 1.54
CA GLY A 311 -4.55 14.44 2.50
C GLY A 311 -4.93 13.04 2.03
N PHE A 312 -4.50 12.05 2.80
CA PHE A 312 -4.69 10.64 2.53
C PHE A 312 -5.93 10.11 3.25
N PHE A 313 -6.83 9.47 2.50
CA PHE A 313 -8.09 8.90 3.02
C PHE A 313 -8.07 7.37 3.12
N ASN A 314 -6.92 6.74 2.90
CA ASN A 314 -6.69 5.30 3.15
C ASN A 314 -7.61 4.31 2.42
N GLY A 315 -8.10 4.66 1.22
CA GLY A 315 -8.81 3.72 0.35
C GLY A 315 -7.89 2.65 -0.22
N ALA A 316 -8.15 1.38 0.09
CA ALA A 316 -7.36 0.23 -0.36
C ALA A 316 -8.22 -1.03 -0.57
N ALA A 317 -7.71 -1.96 -1.36
CA ALA A 317 -8.35 -3.25 -1.62
C ALA A 317 -7.30 -4.34 -1.88
N THR A 318 -7.64 -5.58 -1.56
CA THR A 318 -6.84 -6.79 -1.80
C THR A 318 -7.77 -7.99 -2.01
N LYS A 319 -7.20 -9.16 -2.26
CA LYS A 319 -7.90 -10.42 -2.46
C LYS A 319 -7.37 -11.48 -1.51
N VAL A 320 -8.29 -12.18 -0.85
CA VAL A 320 -8.00 -13.32 0.03
C VAL A 320 -8.81 -14.50 -0.48
N GLY A 321 -8.13 -15.43 -1.16
CA GLY A 321 -8.74 -16.55 -1.85
C GLY A 321 -9.79 -16.07 -2.82
N THR A 322 -11.02 -16.46 -2.58
CA THR A 322 -12.17 -16.07 -3.40
C THR A 322 -12.86 -14.78 -2.93
N PHE A 323 -12.40 -14.15 -1.83
CA PHE A 323 -12.93 -12.89 -1.32
C PHE A 323 -12.18 -11.67 -1.85
N PHE A 324 -12.94 -10.67 -2.27
CA PHE A 324 -12.52 -9.30 -2.48
C PHE A 324 -12.74 -8.51 -1.19
N VAL A 325 -11.67 -7.87 -0.72
CA VAL A 325 -11.65 -7.16 0.56
C VAL A 325 -11.26 -5.71 0.30
N GLY A 326 -11.95 -4.79 0.95
CA GLY A 326 -11.67 -3.37 0.81
C GLY A 326 -11.91 -2.62 2.11
N GLY A 327 -11.13 -1.57 2.31
CA GLY A 327 -11.23 -0.68 3.46
C GLY A 327 -10.92 0.76 3.05
N THR A 328 -11.49 1.72 3.76
CA THR A 328 -11.21 3.14 3.60
C THR A 328 -11.38 3.90 4.90
N GLY A 329 -10.67 5.02 5.03
CA GLY A 329 -10.64 5.85 6.22
C GLY A 329 -10.03 5.12 7.43
N LEU A 330 -10.66 5.32 8.58
CA LEU A 330 -10.24 4.74 9.85
C LEU A 330 -11.06 3.49 10.17
N SER A 331 -10.37 2.40 10.52
CA SER A 331 -11.02 1.29 11.23
C SER A 331 -11.52 1.75 12.61
N GLU A 332 -12.39 0.99 13.26
CA GLU A 332 -12.84 1.30 14.62
C GLU A 332 -11.65 1.39 15.59
N LYS A 333 -10.71 0.44 15.51
CA LYS A 333 -9.46 0.47 16.30
C LYS A 333 -8.67 1.77 16.05
N ALA A 334 -8.53 2.19 14.78
CA ALA A 334 -7.80 3.40 14.43
C ALA A 334 -8.53 4.68 14.86
N ALA A 335 -9.85 4.73 14.72
CA ALA A 335 -10.68 5.86 15.11
C ALA A 335 -10.66 6.07 16.64
N LEU A 336 -10.78 5.00 17.43
CA LEU A 336 -10.64 5.05 18.89
C LEU A 336 -9.26 5.57 19.30
N LYS A 337 -8.19 5.07 18.66
CA LYS A 337 -6.81 5.53 18.92
C LYS A 337 -6.62 7.01 18.57
N ALA A 338 -7.33 7.52 17.56
CA ALA A 338 -7.33 8.91 17.16
C ALA A 338 -8.21 9.82 18.05
N GLY A 339 -8.89 9.26 19.06
CA GLY A 339 -9.66 10.02 20.04
C GLY A 339 -11.11 10.31 19.65
N PHE A 340 -11.65 9.66 18.62
CA PHE A 340 -13.06 9.76 18.27
C PHE A 340 -13.94 8.97 19.24
N ASP A 341 -15.19 9.42 19.42
CA ASP A 341 -16.22 8.65 20.11
C ASP A 341 -16.91 7.77 19.07
N VAL A 342 -16.58 6.48 19.01
CA VAL A 342 -16.93 5.66 17.85
C VAL A 342 -18.29 4.98 17.99
N VAL A 343 -19.03 4.92 16.88
CA VAL A 343 -20.17 4.03 16.68
C VAL A 343 -20.00 3.28 15.35
N SER A 344 -20.15 1.96 15.41
CA SER A 344 -20.04 1.09 14.23
C SER A 344 -21.41 0.55 13.82
N GLY A 345 -21.66 0.46 12.52
CA GLY A 345 -22.85 -0.13 11.91
C GLY A 345 -22.51 -1.27 10.97
N TYR A 346 -23.38 -2.26 10.90
CA TYR A 346 -23.15 -3.48 10.13
C TYR A 346 -24.29 -3.75 9.16
N SER A 347 -23.94 -4.32 8.01
CA SER A 347 -24.93 -4.83 7.08
C SER A 347 -24.42 -6.01 6.29
N ALA A 348 -25.35 -6.88 5.90
CA ALA A 348 -25.08 -8.01 5.02
C ALA A 348 -26.23 -8.18 4.04
N VAL A 349 -25.90 -8.42 2.78
CA VAL A 349 -26.85 -8.68 1.69
C VAL A 349 -26.16 -9.59 0.66
N THR A 350 -26.86 -9.99 -0.39
CA THR A 350 -26.23 -10.71 -1.52
C THR A 350 -25.70 -9.76 -2.59
N THR A 351 -24.74 -10.22 -3.40
CA THR A 351 -24.12 -9.45 -4.49
C THR A 351 -25.12 -9.11 -5.60
N LYS A 352 -26.07 -10.02 -5.82
CA LYS A 352 -27.18 -9.98 -6.79
C LYS A 352 -28.51 -10.15 -6.07
N PHE A 353 -29.64 -10.13 -6.77
CA PHE A 353 -30.91 -10.56 -6.17
C PHE A 353 -30.77 -12.04 -5.76
N PRO A 354 -31.28 -12.46 -4.58
CA PRO A 354 -31.16 -13.84 -4.11
C PRO A 354 -31.68 -14.91 -5.07
N ILE A 355 -32.63 -14.56 -5.95
CA ILE A 355 -33.20 -15.46 -6.96
C ILE A 355 -32.30 -15.67 -8.19
N ILE A 356 -31.22 -14.88 -8.33
CA ILE A 356 -30.32 -14.95 -9.47
C ILE A 356 -29.22 -15.98 -9.18
N PRO A 357 -28.97 -16.94 -10.09
CA PRO A 357 -27.90 -17.91 -9.92
C PRO A 357 -26.54 -17.26 -9.66
N GLY A 358 -25.79 -17.82 -8.69
CA GLY A 358 -24.50 -17.27 -8.26
C GLY A 358 -24.62 -15.95 -7.48
N ALA A 359 -25.73 -15.73 -6.77
CA ALA A 359 -25.81 -14.69 -5.75
C ALA A 359 -24.97 -15.13 -4.53
N GLU A 360 -23.98 -14.31 -4.18
CA GLU A 360 -23.05 -14.59 -3.08
C GLU A 360 -23.25 -13.59 -1.95
N ASN A 361 -22.82 -13.93 -0.74
CA ASN A 361 -22.89 -13.02 0.40
C ASN A 361 -21.85 -11.90 0.30
N LYS A 362 -22.23 -10.72 0.76
CA LYS A 362 -21.32 -9.60 1.03
C LYS A 362 -21.69 -8.93 2.35
N GLN A 363 -20.67 -8.50 3.09
CA GLN A 363 -20.82 -7.84 4.38
C GLN A 363 -20.03 -6.55 4.43
N MET A 364 -20.52 -5.59 5.21
CA MET A 364 -19.93 -4.28 5.39
C MET A 364 -19.96 -3.87 6.85
N LYS A 365 -18.91 -3.15 7.26
CA LYS A 365 -18.86 -2.36 8.48
C LYS A 365 -18.68 -0.90 8.11
N LEU A 366 -19.44 -0.02 8.77
CA LEU A 366 -19.33 1.43 8.68
C LEU A 366 -18.89 1.96 10.05
N VAL A 367 -17.96 2.91 10.08
CA VAL A 367 -17.41 3.51 11.30
C VAL A 367 -17.71 5.00 11.26
N ALA A 368 -18.34 5.55 12.31
CA ALA A 368 -18.67 6.96 12.42
C ALA A 368 -18.34 7.52 13.81
N ASP A 369 -18.21 8.84 13.90
CA ASP A 369 -18.14 9.56 15.17
C ASP A 369 -19.55 9.77 15.73
N ARG A 370 -19.78 9.32 16.96
CA ARG A 370 -21.07 9.38 17.66
C ARG A 370 -21.55 10.80 17.90
N LYS A 371 -20.63 11.76 18.08
CA LYS A 371 -20.99 13.15 18.41
C LYS A 371 -21.38 13.95 17.18
N THR A 372 -20.62 13.82 16.11
CA THR A 372 -20.80 14.60 14.88
C THR A 372 -21.56 13.85 13.80
N HIS A 373 -21.76 12.55 13.97
CA HIS A 373 -22.30 11.61 12.98
C HIS A 373 -21.46 11.53 11.70
N ARG A 374 -20.25 12.12 11.68
CA ARG A 374 -19.35 12.07 10.52
C ARG A 374 -18.88 10.64 10.29
N VAL A 375 -18.92 10.20 9.04
CA VAL A 375 -18.37 8.91 8.63
C VAL A 375 -16.84 8.99 8.64
N LEU A 376 -16.22 8.06 9.35
CA LEU A 376 -14.77 8.00 9.56
C LEU A 376 -14.11 6.89 8.73
N GLY A 377 -14.82 5.80 8.45
CA GLY A 377 -14.27 4.69 7.69
C GLY A 377 -15.30 3.63 7.34
N ALA A 378 -14.90 2.70 6.47
CA ALA A 378 -15.74 1.60 6.04
C ALA A 378 -14.91 0.40 5.58
N GLN A 379 -15.48 -0.79 5.68
CA GLN A 379 -14.86 -2.07 5.33
C GLN A 379 -15.88 -2.95 4.62
N ILE A 380 -15.48 -3.63 3.54
CA ILE A 380 -16.36 -4.50 2.75
C ILE A 380 -15.63 -5.82 2.43
N ILE A 381 -16.32 -6.94 2.64
CA ILE A 381 -15.89 -8.28 2.21
C ILE A 381 -16.97 -8.88 1.32
N SER A 382 -16.60 -9.41 0.16
CA SER A 382 -17.52 -9.87 -0.88
C SER A 382 -16.87 -10.93 -1.76
N LYS A 383 -17.65 -11.80 -2.41
CA LYS A 383 -17.15 -12.67 -3.51
C LYS A 383 -17.14 -11.98 -4.89
N GLU A 384 -17.47 -10.69 -4.94
CA GLU A 384 -17.38 -9.83 -6.12
C GLU A 384 -16.55 -8.55 -5.85
N PRO A 385 -15.93 -7.91 -6.87
CA PRO A 385 -15.09 -6.73 -6.69
C PRO A 385 -15.75 -5.58 -5.92
N VAL A 386 -15.03 -5.08 -4.91
CA VAL A 386 -15.52 -4.05 -3.97
C VAL A 386 -15.03 -2.62 -4.26
N VAL A 387 -14.05 -2.46 -5.15
CA VAL A 387 -13.33 -1.18 -5.39
C VAL A 387 -14.28 -0.01 -5.62
N GLY A 388 -15.27 -0.14 -6.51
CA GLY A 388 -16.21 0.96 -6.78
C GLY A 388 -17.06 1.39 -5.57
N ARG A 389 -17.31 0.48 -4.61
CA ARG A 389 -18.02 0.83 -3.36
C ARG A 389 -17.07 1.48 -2.36
N ILE A 390 -15.83 1.01 -2.29
CA ILE A 390 -14.78 1.63 -1.49
C ILE A 390 -14.49 3.06 -1.98
N ASP A 391 -14.46 3.30 -3.29
CA ASP A 391 -14.26 4.64 -3.86
C ASP A 391 -15.42 5.59 -3.50
N LEU A 392 -16.68 5.12 -3.57
CA LEU A 392 -17.84 5.89 -3.12
C LEU A 392 -17.70 6.29 -1.64
N LEU A 393 -17.34 5.35 -0.77
CA LEU A 393 -17.20 5.59 0.66
C LEU A 393 -16.00 6.49 0.97
N THR A 394 -14.89 6.33 0.25
CA THR A 394 -13.72 7.20 0.34
C THR A 394 -14.10 8.64 -0.03
N TYR A 395 -14.86 8.82 -1.11
CA TYR A 395 -15.36 10.13 -1.51
C TYR A 395 -16.32 10.72 -0.47
N ALA A 396 -17.22 9.92 0.11
CA ALA A 396 -18.12 10.36 1.17
C ALA A 396 -17.34 10.87 2.40
N ILE A 397 -16.31 10.14 2.83
CA ILE A 397 -15.42 10.54 3.94
C ILE A 397 -14.64 11.82 3.59
N GLN A 398 -14.15 11.93 2.35
CA GLN A 398 -13.47 13.14 1.86
C GLN A 398 -14.41 14.36 1.86
N LYS A 399 -15.71 14.14 1.71
CA LYS A 399 -16.75 15.18 1.80
C LYS A 399 -17.32 15.35 3.20
N GLU A 400 -16.72 14.70 4.20
CA GLU A 400 -17.16 14.74 5.59
C GLU A 400 -18.65 14.38 5.75
N SER A 401 -19.14 13.47 4.90
CA SER A 401 -20.54 13.06 4.90
C SER A 401 -20.93 12.43 6.24
N THR A 402 -22.19 12.62 6.61
CA THR A 402 -22.77 12.07 7.84
C THR A 402 -23.40 10.70 7.61
N VAL A 403 -23.71 10.01 8.71
CA VAL A 403 -24.52 8.78 8.69
C VAL A 403 -25.90 9.06 8.07
N GLU A 404 -26.48 10.23 8.30
CA GLU A 404 -27.75 10.65 7.69
C GLU A 404 -27.64 10.76 6.16
N ASP A 405 -26.56 11.35 5.65
CA ASP A 405 -26.31 11.45 4.20
C ASP A 405 -26.23 10.06 3.56
N LEU A 406 -25.53 9.11 4.21
CA LEU A 406 -25.45 7.73 3.71
C LEU A 406 -26.76 6.96 3.86
N SER A 407 -27.55 7.22 4.90
CA SER A 407 -28.89 6.64 5.07
C SER A 407 -29.88 7.18 4.02
N ALA A 408 -29.70 8.42 3.56
CA ALA A 408 -30.51 9.06 2.52
C ALA A 408 -29.97 8.82 1.09
N LEU A 409 -28.94 7.98 0.93
CA LEU A 409 -28.31 7.72 -0.37
C LEU A 409 -29.34 7.22 -1.39
N SER A 410 -29.42 7.89 -2.54
CA SER A 410 -30.12 7.36 -3.72
C SER A 410 -29.19 6.40 -4.47
N TYR A 411 -29.68 5.19 -4.78
CA TYR A 411 -28.85 4.13 -5.36
C TYR A 411 -29.51 3.42 -6.55
N ALA A 412 -28.65 2.94 -7.46
CA ALA A 412 -29.07 2.10 -8.58
C ALA A 412 -29.36 0.66 -8.10
N SER A 413 -30.27 -0.02 -8.80
CA SER A 413 -30.58 -1.43 -8.56
C SER A 413 -30.89 -2.16 -9.86
N GLN A 414 -30.29 -3.35 -10.03
CA GLN A 414 -30.55 -4.25 -11.15
C GLN A 414 -30.26 -5.70 -10.69
N PRO A 415 -31.11 -6.70 -11.05
CA PRO A 415 -31.02 -8.05 -10.50
C PRO A 415 -29.63 -8.73 -10.50
N HIS A 416 -28.80 -8.49 -11.51
CA HIS A 416 -27.46 -9.08 -11.64
C HIS A 416 -26.34 -8.26 -10.98
N GLN A 417 -26.63 -7.09 -10.42
CA GLN A 417 -25.59 -6.13 -9.97
C GLN A 417 -25.77 -5.63 -8.54
N SER A 418 -26.92 -5.89 -7.92
CA SER A 418 -27.26 -5.43 -6.57
C SER A 418 -28.18 -6.40 -5.85
N PHE A 419 -28.39 -6.18 -4.54
CA PHE A 419 -29.52 -6.75 -3.81
C PHE A 419 -30.84 -6.09 -4.24
N TYR A 420 -31.98 -6.58 -3.73
CA TYR A 420 -33.29 -5.99 -3.98
C TYR A 420 -33.31 -4.47 -3.76
N PRO A 421 -34.09 -3.70 -4.53
CA PRO A 421 -34.14 -2.24 -4.40
C PRO A 421 -34.59 -1.74 -3.02
N ALA A 422 -35.19 -2.61 -2.21
CA ALA A 422 -35.61 -2.30 -0.84
C ALA A 422 -34.43 -2.19 0.15
N ALA A 423 -33.22 -2.61 -0.23
CA ALA A 423 -32.06 -2.61 0.66
C ALA A 423 -30.75 -2.36 -0.09
N ASN A 424 -29.97 -1.42 0.41
CA ASN A 424 -28.62 -1.14 -0.03
C ASN A 424 -27.66 -1.36 1.13
N ILE A 425 -26.52 -2.01 0.88
CA ILE A 425 -25.55 -2.36 1.92
C ILE A 425 -25.03 -1.12 2.68
N VAL A 426 -24.80 0.00 2.00
CA VAL A 426 -24.33 1.24 2.62
C VAL A 426 -25.44 1.87 3.48
N VAL A 427 -26.65 1.95 2.93
CA VAL A 427 -27.83 2.49 3.62
C VAL A 427 -28.14 1.70 4.88
N LEU A 428 -28.17 0.36 4.79
CA LEU A 428 -28.45 -0.51 5.93
C LEU A 428 -27.41 -0.36 7.05
N ALA A 429 -26.12 -0.23 6.71
CA ALA A 429 -25.07 -0.01 7.71
C ALA A 429 -25.23 1.35 8.40
N ALA A 430 -25.60 2.39 7.64
CA ALA A 430 -25.89 3.70 8.19
C ALA A 430 -27.15 3.69 9.08
N GLU A 431 -28.22 3.03 8.66
CA GLU A 431 -29.44 2.86 9.46
C GLU A 431 -29.20 2.10 10.77
N ASP A 432 -28.31 1.10 10.76
CA ASP A 432 -27.88 0.41 11.97
C ASP A 432 -27.19 1.35 12.95
N ILE A 433 -26.33 2.26 12.48
CA ILE A 433 -25.76 3.33 13.32
C ILE A 433 -26.87 4.25 13.86
N ARG A 434 -27.79 4.70 13.01
CA ARG A 434 -28.88 5.61 13.45
C ARG A 434 -29.72 5.00 14.58
N LYS A 435 -29.99 3.69 14.53
CA LYS A 435 -30.70 2.98 15.61
C LYS A 435 -29.92 2.95 16.93
N LYS A 436 -28.59 3.00 16.88
CA LYS A 436 -27.69 3.04 18.05
C LYS A 436 -27.45 4.45 18.60
N LEU A 437 -27.82 5.47 17.82
CA LEU A 437 -27.73 6.89 18.18
C LEU A 437 -29.05 7.45 18.74
N ALA A 438 -30.18 6.84 18.36
CA ALA A 438 -31.50 7.08 18.93
C ALA A 438 -31.60 6.49 20.34
#